data_AF-A0A238USI1-F1
#
_entry.id   AF-A0A238USI1-F1
#
_cell.length_a   1.000
_cell.length_b   1.000
_cell.length_c   1.000
_cell.angle_alpha   90.00
_cell.angle_beta   90.00
_cell.angle_gamma   90.00
#
_symmetry.space_group_name_H-M   'P 1'
#
loop_
_entity.id
_entity.type
_entity.pdbx_description
1 polymer ?
#
loop_
_entity_poly.entity_id
_entity_poly.type
_entity_poly.pdbx_seq_one_letter_code
_entity_poly.pdbx_strand_id
1 'polypeptide(L)'
;MSPEDSDPATDAETISSATPDAETTTAEADDRNVFGGELAPCSHDPETGYLRDGHCRDVDGDVGEHTLCAVVTAEFLRYSRRQGNDLITPQPAFAFPGLVPGDRWCLCVGRWLEAVEADVAPPVILEATNESVLRVVDPDLLRAHEFDPEDFDPGTLTEP
;
A
#
# COMPACT_ATOMS: atom_id res chain seq x y z
N MET A 1 82.01 -30.48 3.50
CA MET A 1 80.81 -31.29 3.31
C MET A 1 79.69 -30.34 2.93
N SER A 2 79.44 -30.18 1.62
CA SER A 2 78.09 -29.88 1.09
C SER A 2 77.18 -31.10 1.40
N PRO A 3 75.83 -31.05 1.31
CA PRO A 3 75.01 -30.53 0.19
C PRO A 3 73.94 -29.49 0.61
N GLU A 4 73.43 -28.59 -0.26
CA GLU A 4 72.39 -28.78 -1.32
C GLU A 4 71.02 -29.13 -0.67
N ASP A 5 69.84 -28.65 -1.05
CA ASP A 5 69.33 -27.95 -2.24
C ASP A 5 67.83 -27.61 -1.98
N SER A 6 67.19 -26.92 -2.95
CA SER A 6 65.73 -26.94 -3.26
C SER A 6 64.86 -25.71 -2.89
N ASP A 7 64.82 -24.76 -3.83
CA ASP A 7 63.67 -24.13 -4.53
C ASP A 7 62.23 -24.68 -4.33
N PRO A 8 61.14 -24.09 -4.90
CA PRO A 8 60.68 -22.69 -4.95
C PRO A 8 59.12 -22.55 -4.84
N ALA A 9 58.62 -21.32 -5.03
CA ALA A 9 57.32 -20.93 -5.60
C ALA A 9 55.99 -21.28 -4.89
N THR A 10 55.21 -20.24 -4.55
CA THR A 10 53.77 -20.22 -4.90
C THR A 10 53.32 -18.77 -5.12
N ASP A 11 52.73 -18.56 -6.29
CA ASP A 11 52.17 -17.32 -6.82
C ASP A 11 51.14 -16.63 -5.91
N ALA A 12 51.27 -15.32 -5.74
CA ALA A 12 50.22 -14.46 -5.22
C ALA A 12 49.66 -13.60 -6.36
N GLU A 13 48.63 -14.17 -6.98
CA GLU A 13 47.39 -13.53 -7.46
C GLU A 13 47.48 -12.17 -8.17
N THR A 14 47.39 -12.27 -9.50
CA THR A 14 46.49 -11.54 -10.40
C THR A 14 45.90 -10.22 -9.88
N ILE A 15 46.44 -9.13 -10.44
CA ILE A 15 45.77 -7.84 -10.58
C ILE A 15 44.48 -7.98 -11.39
N SER A 16 43.32 -7.87 -10.73
CA SER A 16 42.05 -7.65 -11.42
C SER A 16 41.51 -6.27 -11.07
N SER A 17 41.56 -5.41 -12.08
CA SER A 17 40.86 -4.14 -12.14
C SER A 17 39.35 -4.39 -12.07
N ALA A 18 38.70 -3.83 -11.05
CA ALA A 18 37.28 -3.51 -11.13
C ALA A 18 37.06 -2.15 -10.48
N THR A 19 36.74 -1.18 -11.32
CA THR A 19 36.17 0.12 -11.00
C THR A 19 34.93 -0.06 -10.10
N PRO A 20 34.67 0.79 -9.10
CA PRO A 20 33.34 0.86 -8.55
C PRO A 20 32.46 1.56 -9.59
N ASP A 21 31.66 0.79 -10.33
CA ASP A 21 30.55 1.34 -11.09
C ASP A 21 29.58 1.98 -10.09
N ALA A 22 29.61 3.30 -10.07
CA ALA A 22 28.55 4.14 -9.55
C ALA A 22 27.34 3.97 -10.47
N GLU A 23 26.59 2.88 -10.30
CA GLU A 23 25.29 2.75 -10.94
C GLU A 23 24.22 3.32 -10.01
N THR A 24 24.05 4.63 -10.16
CA THR A 24 22.83 5.41 -9.97
C THR A 24 21.64 4.60 -9.43
N THR A 25 21.47 4.59 -8.10
CA THR A 25 20.14 4.42 -7.52
C THR A 25 19.38 5.68 -7.91
N THR A 26 18.57 5.62 -8.97
CA THR A 26 17.39 6.47 -9.04
C THR A 26 16.61 6.11 -7.80
N ALA A 27 16.68 6.96 -6.77
CA ALA A 27 15.72 6.91 -5.69
C ALA A 27 14.37 7.18 -6.36
N GLU A 28 13.69 6.12 -6.78
CA GLU A 28 12.24 6.09 -6.78
C GLU A 28 11.86 6.72 -5.44
N ALA A 29 11.18 7.85 -5.46
CA ALA A 29 10.83 8.51 -4.22
C ALA A 29 9.92 7.54 -3.47
N ASP A 30 10.45 6.90 -2.42
CA ASP A 30 9.69 5.95 -1.63
C ASP A 30 8.44 6.67 -1.11
N ASP A 31 7.26 6.21 -1.53
CA ASP A 31 6.00 6.73 -1.06
C ASP A 31 5.97 6.69 0.47
N ARG A 32 5.49 7.76 1.08
CA ARG A 32 5.44 7.88 2.53
C ARG A 32 4.02 7.76 3.04
N ASN A 33 3.87 7.17 4.22
CA ASN A 33 2.60 7.14 4.93
C ASN A 33 2.31 8.46 5.65
N VAL A 34 1.12 8.61 6.23
CA VAL A 34 0.71 9.84 6.95
C VAL A 34 1.57 10.20 8.18
N PHE A 35 2.42 9.30 8.64
CA PHE A 35 3.43 9.56 9.68
C PHE A 35 4.77 10.04 9.12
N GLY A 36 4.93 10.09 7.80
CA GLY A 36 6.16 10.43 7.09
C GLY A 36 7.18 9.29 7.01
N GLY A 37 6.80 8.07 7.41
CA GLY A 37 7.60 6.84 7.24
C GLY A 37 7.29 6.13 5.92
N GLU A 38 7.92 4.98 5.67
CA GLU A 38 7.67 4.13 4.49
C GLU A 38 6.18 3.73 4.39
N LEU A 39 5.62 3.79 3.18
CA LEU A 39 4.24 3.34 2.93
C LEU A 39 4.15 1.81 3.00
N ALA A 40 3.45 1.30 4.02
CA ALA A 40 3.21 -0.13 4.16
C ALA A 40 2.25 -0.64 3.06
N PRO A 41 2.31 -1.94 2.70
CA PRO A 41 1.34 -2.54 1.81
C PRO A 41 -0.06 -2.51 2.45
N CYS A 42 -1.07 -2.15 1.65
CA CYS A 42 -2.47 -2.18 2.06
C CYS A 42 -3.04 -3.60 1.95
N SER A 43 -2.93 -4.23 0.77
CA SER A 43 -3.42 -5.61 0.54
C SER A 43 -2.81 -6.26 -0.71
N HIS A 44 -2.49 -7.55 -0.63
CA HIS A 44 -2.13 -8.38 -1.79
C HIS A 44 -3.16 -9.46 -2.11
N ASP A 45 -4.16 -9.65 -1.26
CA ASP A 45 -5.26 -10.60 -1.47
C ASP A 45 -6.52 -10.08 -0.76
N PRO A 46 -7.44 -9.40 -1.47
CA PRO A 46 -7.36 -9.06 -2.89
C PRO A 46 -6.28 -7.99 -3.16
N GLU A 47 -5.61 -8.08 -4.33
CA GLU A 47 -4.59 -7.08 -4.73
C GLU A 47 -5.25 -5.72 -5.02
N THR A 48 -4.82 -4.71 -4.26
CA THR A 48 -5.37 -3.35 -4.28
C THR A 48 -4.40 -2.36 -4.94
N GLY A 49 -4.74 -1.07 -4.87
CA GLY A 49 -3.94 0.04 -5.39
C GLY A 49 -4.30 0.36 -6.83
N TYR A 50 -4.16 1.63 -7.21
CA TYR A 50 -4.43 2.08 -8.59
C TYR A 50 -3.58 1.31 -9.61
N LEU A 51 -2.31 1.06 -9.27
CA LEU A 51 -1.36 0.28 -10.08
C LEU A 51 -1.51 -1.24 -9.96
N ARG A 52 -2.40 -1.73 -9.08
CA ARG A 52 -2.51 -3.16 -8.70
C ARG A 52 -1.16 -3.74 -8.24
N ASP A 53 -0.55 -3.07 -7.27
CA ASP A 53 0.72 -3.47 -6.63
C ASP A 53 0.58 -3.63 -5.11
N GLY A 54 -0.64 -3.55 -4.60
CA GLY A 54 -0.99 -3.66 -3.18
C GLY A 54 -0.76 -2.41 -2.34
N HIS A 55 -0.34 -1.29 -2.91
CA HIS A 55 -0.04 -0.05 -2.19
C HIS A 55 -0.98 1.09 -2.61
N CYS A 56 -1.31 1.98 -1.67
CA CYS A 56 -2.15 3.15 -1.93
C CYS A 56 -1.29 4.36 -2.35
N ARG A 57 -0.54 4.21 -3.45
CA ARG A 57 0.42 5.21 -3.93
C ARG A 57 -0.26 6.48 -4.47
N ASP A 58 0.43 7.61 -4.37
CA ASP A 58 0.02 8.84 -5.08
C ASP A 58 0.55 8.75 -6.51
N VAL A 59 -0.36 8.57 -7.47
CA VAL A 59 0.00 8.28 -8.88
C VAL A 59 -0.54 9.38 -9.79
N ASP A 60 0.36 9.95 -10.59
CA ASP A 60 -0.01 10.88 -11.65
C ASP A 60 -1.06 10.26 -12.59
N GLY A 61 -2.24 10.88 -12.66
CA GLY A 61 -3.35 10.44 -13.50
C GLY A 61 -4.40 9.60 -12.78
N ASP A 62 -4.19 9.21 -11.52
CA ASP A 62 -5.27 8.67 -10.69
C ASP A 62 -6.19 9.80 -10.20
N VAL A 63 -7.19 10.13 -11.03
CA VAL A 63 -8.20 11.14 -10.71
C VAL A 63 -9.01 10.80 -9.45
N GLY A 64 -9.07 9.51 -9.10
CA GLY A 64 -9.77 9.05 -7.89
C GLY A 64 -9.00 9.28 -6.60
N GLU A 65 -7.69 9.54 -6.68
CA GLU A 65 -6.77 9.60 -5.54
C GLU A 65 -6.96 8.38 -4.63
N HIS A 66 -6.64 7.16 -5.11
CA HIS A 66 -6.73 5.91 -4.35
C HIS A 66 -5.58 5.77 -3.34
N THR A 67 -5.43 6.76 -2.48
CA THR A 67 -4.29 6.95 -1.56
C THR A 67 -4.61 6.60 -0.10
N LEU A 68 -5.86 6.19 0.19
CA LEU A 68 -6.34 5.86 1.54
C LEU A 68 -6.60 4.36 1.69
N CYS A 69 -5.87 3.69 2.57
CA CYS A 69 -6.08 2.26 2.87
C CYS A 69 -7.14 2.10 3.96
N ALA A 70 -8.26 1.47 3.63
CA ALA A 70 -9.34 1.20 4.59
C ALA A 70 -9.65 -0.29 4.71
N VAL A 71 -10.17 -0.69 5.88
CA VAL A 71 -10.76 -2.02 6.10
C VAL A 71 -12.27 -1.90 5.91
N VAL A 72 -12.77 -2.37 4.77
CA VAL A 72 -14.15 -2.08 4.36
C VAL A 72 -15.16 -2.81 5.25
N THR A 73 -16.26 -2.12 5.60
CA THR A 73 -17.35 -2.68 6.39
C THR A 73 -18.57 -2.96 5.52
N ALA A 74 -19.47 -3.83 5.98
CA ALA A 74 -20.74 -4.09 5.30
C ALA A 74 -21.59 -2.83 5.13
N GLU A 75 -21.55 -1.94 6.12
CA GLU A 75 -22.28 -0.67 6.09
C GLU A 75 -21.72 0.27 5.03
N PHE A 76 -20.39 0.46 4.99
CA PHE A 76 -19.71 1.23 3.96
C PHE A 76 -20.00 0.68 2.56
N LEU A 77 -19.86 -0.64 2.35
CA LEU A 77 -20.09 -1.25 1.03
C LEU A 77 -21.53 -1.03 0.52
N ARG A 78 -22.53 -1.15 1.41
CA ARG A 78 -23.93 -0.85 1.08
C ARG A 78 -24.15 0.64 0.79
N TYR A 79 -23.52 1.53 1.56
CA TYR A 79 -23.55 2.97 1.31
C TYR A 79 -22.92 3.33 -0.03
N SER A 80 -21.67 2.92 -0.25
CA SER A 80 -20.90 3.16 -1.47
C SER A 80 -21.66 2.72 -2.72
N ARG A 81 -22.26 1.52 -2.70
CA ARG A 81 -23.10 1.04 -3.82
C ARG A 81 -24.30 1.95 -4.08
N ARG A 82 -24.98 2.45 -3.02
CA ARG A 82 -26.11 3.39 -3.16
C ARG A 82 -25.67 4.76 -3.72
N GLN A 83 -24.43 5.17 -3.48
CA GLN A 83 -23.83 6.38 -4.07
C GLN A 83 -23.28 6.17 -5.48
N GLY A 84 -23.50 4.98 -6.08
CA GLY A 84 -23.04 4.65 -7.43
C GLY A 84 -21.58 4.18 -7.51
N ASN A 85 -20.96 3.88 -6.37
CA ASN A 85 -19.63 3.26 -6.30
C ASN A 85 -19.76 1.79 -5.84
N ASP A 86 -20.11 0.90 -6.77
CA ASP A 86 -20.30 -0.52 -6.47
C ASP A 86 -18.96 -1.24 -6.32
N LEU A 87 -18.57 -1.45 -5.07
CA LEU A 87 -17.39 -2.21 -4.68
C LEU A 87 -17.69 -3.68 -4.31
N ILE A 88 -18.94 -4.13 -4.46
CA ILE A 88 -19.35 -5.50 -4.10
C ILE A 88 -19.33 -6.39 -5.35
N THR A 89 -19.84 -5.88 -6.47
CA THR A 89 -19.96 -6.67 -7.69
C THR A 89 -18.60 -6.90 -8.35
N PRO A 90 -18.18 -8.16 -8.60
CA PRO A 90 -16.94 -8.44 -9.31
C PRO A 90 -16.93 -7.83 -10.72
N GLN A 91 -15.81 -7.24 -11.12
CA GLN A 91 -15.58 -6.70 -12.46
C GLN A 91 -14.29 -7.31 -13.08
N PRO A 92 -14.37 -8.52 -13.68
CA PRO A 92 -13.20 -9.22 -14.21
C PRO A 92 -12.41 -8.43 -15.27
N ALA A 93 -13.09 -7.57 -16.04
CA ALA A 93 -12.46 -6.72 -17.05
C ALA A 93 -11.46 -5.70 -16.45
N PHE A 94 -11.60 -5.38 -15.15
CA PHE A 94 -10.74 -4.45 -14.42
C PHE A 94 -9.92 -5.15 -13.33
N ALA A 95 -9.80 -6.49 -13.40
CA ALA A 95 -9.17 -7.31 -12.37
C ALA A 95 -9.66 -6.98 -10.95
N PHE A 96 -10.97 -6.71 -10.82
CA PHE A 96 -11.59 -6.37 -9.55
C PHE A 96 -12.46 -7.55 -9.08
N PRO A 97 -12.12 -8.20 -7.96
CA PRO A 97 -12.82 -9.40 -7.50
C PRO A 97 -14.17 -9.13 -6.85
N GLY A 98 -14.49 -7.87 -6.54
CA GLY A 98 -15.57 -7.52 -5.61
C GLY A 98 -15.08 -7.69 -4.17
N LEU A 99 -15.46 -6.77 -3.30
CA LEU A 99 -15.01 -6.74 -1.91
C LEU A 99 -16.06 -7.33 -0.97
N VAL A 100 -15.56 -7.93 0.10
CA VAL A 100 -16.35 -8.38 1.24
C VAL A 100 -15.95 -7.60 2.51
N PRO A 101 -16.83 -7.54 3.52
CA PRO A 101 -16.47 -6.90 4.79
C PRO A 101 -15.23 -7.53 5.41
N GLY A 102 -14.28 -6.69 5.82
CA GLY A 102 -12.97 -7.09 6.34
C GLY A 102 -11.84 -6.99 5.32
N ASP A 103 -12.14 -6.86 4.01
CA ASP A 103 -11.10 -6.64 3.01
C ASP A 103 -10.41 -5.29 3.21
N ARG A 104 -9.11 -5.26 2.91
CA ARG A 104 -8.33 -4.02 2.84
C ARG A 104 -8.33 -3.51 1.41
N TRP A 105 -8.63 -2.23 1.22
CA TRP A 105 -8.70 -1.63 -0.11
C TRP A 105 -8.26 -0.17 -0.11
N CYS A 106 -7.63 0.25 -1.22
CA CYS A 106 -7.24 1.62 -1.47
C CYS A 106 -8.47 2.34 -2.03
N LEU A 107 -9.09 3.18 -1.20
CA LEU A 107 -10.29 3.93 -1.56
C LEU A 107 -9.90 5.28 -2.15
N CYS A 108 -10.73 5.76 -3.08
CA CYS A 108 -10.74 7.17 -3.44
C CYS A 108 -10.96 8.02 -2.19
N VAL A 109 -10.08 8.99 -1.94
CA VAL A 109 -10.19 9.87 -0.75
C VAL A 109 -11.54 10.57 -0.69
N GLY A 110 -12.04 11.07 -1.84
CA GLY A 110 -13.35 11.72 -1.91
C GLY A 110 -14.51 10.80 -1.52
N ARG A 111 -14.46 9.51 -1.90
CA ARG A 111 -15.51 8.54 -1.54
C ARG A 111 -15.47 8.16 -0.06
N TRP A 112 -14.29 8.16 0.54
CA TRP A 112 -14.16 7.97 1.97
C TRP A 112 -14.71 9.17 2.74
N LEU A 113 -14.43 10.40 2.31
CA LEU A 113 -15.01 11.62 2.90
C LEU A 113 -16.54 11.67 2.80
N GLU A 114 -17.12 11.28 1.66
CA GLU A 114 -18.58 11.13 1.53
C GLU A 114 -19.15 10.14 2.57
N ALA A 115 -18.40 9.11 2.93
CA ALA A 115 -18.80 8.13 3.94
C ALA A 115 -18.64 8.67 5.37
N VAL A 116 -17.64 9.54 5.62
CA VAL A 116 -17.50 10.27 6.90
C VAL A 116 -18.71 11.15 7.14
N GLU A 117 -19.12 11.94 6.14
CA GLU A 117 -20.29 12.81 6.24
C GLU A 117 -21.60 12.06 6.49
N ALA A 118 -21.64 10.78 6.12
CA ALA A 118 -22.78 9.90 6.31
C ALA A 118 -22.66 9.01 7.58
N ASP A 119 -21.62 9.21 8.41
CA ASP A 119 -21.33 8.43 9.62
C ASP A 119 -21.15 6.91 9.37
N VAL A 120 -20.65 6.55 8.19
CA VAL A 120 -20.45 5.16 7.75
C VAL A 120 -19.07 4.91 7.14
N ALA A 121 -18.10 5.78 7.45
CA ALA A 121 -16.73 5.63 6.98
C ALA A 121 -16.10 4.34 7.54
N PRO A 122 -15.44 3.54 6.68
CA PRO A 122 -14.68 2.39 7.15
C PRO A 122 -13.40 2.88 7.85
N PRO A 123 -12.89 2.10 8.83
CA PRO A 123 -11.65 2.43 9.51
C PRO A 123 -10.43 2.36 8.57
N VAL A 124 -9.40 3.12 8.90
CA VAL A 124 -8.23 3.43 8.07
C VAL A 124 -6.97 2.83 8.68
N ILE A 125 -6.13 2.21 7.85
CA ILE A 125 -4.79 1.77 8.24
C ILE A 125 -3.81 2.90 7.93
N LEU A 126 -3.37 3.61 8.96
CA LEU A 126 -2.58 4.83 8.79
C LEU A 126 -1.20 4.57 8.19
N GLU A 127 -0.54 3.47 8.57
CA GLU A 127 0.77 3.08 8.02
C GLU A 127 0.72 2.71 6.53
N ALA A 128 -0.46 2.34 6.02
CA ALA A 128 -0.69 1.99 4.61
C ALA A 128 -1.45 3.10 3.84
N THR A 129 -1.66 4.25 4.46
CA THR A 129 -2.30 5.43 3.86
C THR A 129 -1.24 6.46 3.51
N ASN A 130 -1.23 6.91 2.25
CA ASN A 130 -0.19 7.81 1.74
C ASN A 130 -0.33 9.23 2.32
N GLU A 131 0.80 9.90 2.52
CA GLU A 131 0.84 11.26 3.09
C GLU A 131 0.08 12.30 2.26
N SER A 132 -0.12 12.03 0.96
CA SER A 132 -0.87 12.90 0.05
C SER A 132 -2.31 13.13 0.50
N VAL A 133 -2.91 12.19 1.24
CA VAL A 133 -4.25 12.31 1.84
C VAL A 133 -4.34 13.54 2.75
N LEU A 134 -3.24 13.93 3.41
CA LEU A 134 -3.18 15.09 4.31
C LEU A 134 -3.36 16.44 3.58
N ARG A 135 -3.31 16.45 2.24
CA ARG A 135 -3.67 17.64 1.44
C ARG A 135 -5.14 18.01 1.58
N VAL A 136 -6.01 17.04 1.90
CA VAL A 136 -7.47 17.21 1.88
C VAL A 136 -8.18 16.67 3.13
N VAL A 137 -7.56 15.76 3.89
CA VAL A 137 -8.13 15.21 5.13
C VAL A 137 -7.33 15.68 6.34
N ASP A 138 -8.04 16.11 7.39
CA ASP A 138 -7.42 16.48 8.66
C ASP A 138 -6.79 15.25 9.35
N PRO A 139 -5.54 15.33 9.86
CA PRO A 139 -4.90 14.24 10.58
C PRO A 139 -5.70 13.70 11.76
N ASP A 140 -6.43 14.55 12.48
CA ASP A 140 -7.22 14.13 13.64
C ASP A 140 -8.48 13.37 13.21
N LEU A 141 -9.03 13.69 12.04
CA LEU A 141 -10.13 12.92 11.45
C LEU A 141 -9.67 11.52 11.03
N LEU A 142 -8.46 11.39 10.49
CA LEU A 142 -7.85 10.08 10.18
C LEU A 142 -7.64 9.26 11.45
N ARG A 143 -7.07 9.85 12.51
CA ARG A 143 -6.85 9.19 13.80
C ARG A 143 -8.16 8.75 14.46
N ALA A 144 -9.23 9.54 14.33
CA ALA A 144 -10.54 9.18 14.85
C ALA A 144 -11.15 7.94 14.15
N HIS A 145 -10.67 7.61 12.95
CA HIS A 145 -11.08 6.43 12.17
C HIS A 145 -9.95 5.41 12.05
N GLU A 146 -8.91 5.48 12.88
CA GLU A 146 -7.82 4.50 12.85
C GLU A 146 -8.35 3.08 13.11
N PHE A 147 -7.86 2.13 12.34
CA PHE A 147 -8.24 0.74 12.46
C PHE A 147 -7.69 0.13 13.75
N ASP A 148 -8.59 -0.20 14.67
CA ASP A 148 -8.31 -1.00 15.86
C ASP A 148 -8.77 -2.46 15.64
N PRO A 149 -7.86 -3.44 15.52
CA PRO A 149 -8.22 -4.83 15.33
C PRO A 149 -8.95 -5.47 16.53
N GLU A 150 -8.83 -4.91 17.74
CA GLU A 150 -9.48 -5.47 18.94
C GLU A 150 -10.98 -5.11 19.00
N ASP A 151 -11.35 -3.96 18.45
CA ASP A 151 -12.72 -3.43 18.46
C ASP A 151 -13.43 -3.50 17.10
N PHE A 152 -12.80 -4.11 16.09
CA PHE A 152 -13.34 -4.15 14.74
C PHE A 152 -14.41 -5.23 14.53
N ASP A 153 -15.63 -4.80 14.20
CA ASP A 153 -16.68 -5.63 13.62
C ASP A 153 -16.94 -5.22 12.15
N PRO A 154 -16.57 -6.05 11.16
CA PRO A 154 -16.83 -5.73 9.75
C PRO A 154 -18.33 -5.77 9.40
N GLY A 155 -19.17 -6.38 10.24
CA GLY A 155 -20.56 -6.68 9.93
C GLY A 155 -20.71 -7.72 8.82
N THR A 156 -21.93 -7.87 8.31
CA THR A 156 -22.23 -8.85 7.25
C THR A 156 -23.04 -8.25 6.11
N LEU A 157 -22.66 -8.60 4.88
CA LEU A 157 -23.49 -8.37 3.70
C LEU A 157 -24.55 -9.47 3.63
N THR A 158 -25.54 -9.39 4.51
CA THR A 158 -26.81 -10.10 4.28
C THR A 158 -27.51 -9.44 3.10
N GLU A 159 -27.83 -10.23 2.08
CA GLU A 159 -28.79 -9.82 1.06
C GLU A 159 -30.18 -9.69 1.72
N PRO A 160 -31.01 -8.72 1.30
CA PRO A 160 -32.40 -8.65 1.75
C PRO A 160 -33.23 -9.87 1.32
#